data_AF-A0A1A9T3W5-F1
#
_entry.id   AF-A0A1A9T3W5-F1
#
_cell.length_a   1.000
_cell.length_b   1.000
_cell.length_c   1.000
_cell.angle_alpha   90.00
_cell.angle_beta   90.00
_cell.angle_gamma   90.00
#
_symmetry.space_group_name_H-M   'P 1'
#
loop_
_entity.id
_entity.type
_entity.pdbx_description
1 polymer ?
#
loop_
_entity_poly.entity_id
_entity_poly.type
_entity_poly.pdbx_seq_one_letter_code
_entity_poly.pdbx_strand_id
1 'polypeptide(L)' 'MQRVFVIQCKSTGQFLTENLYYTKSLKRAGRLYDPQEAMDTADNNISDNDWEVHSFWEVEKE' A
#
# COMPACT_ATOMS: atom_id res chain seq x y z
N MET A 1 12.42 11.38 -8.71
CA MET A 1 11.28 10.48 -8.99
C MET A 1 11.52 9.20 -8.25
N GLN A 2 10.71 8.89 -7.26
CA GLN A 2 10.84 7.68 -6.46
C GLN A 2 9.66 6.77 -6.74
N ARG A 3 9.93 5.48 -6.92
CA ARG A 3 8.88 4.48 -7.05
C ARG A 3 8.35 4.18 -5.65
N VAL A 4 7.04 4.21 -5.50
CA VAL A 4 6.35 3.91 -4.25
C VAL A 4 5.35 2.79 -4.49
N PHE A 5 5.11 2.03 -3.44
CA PHE A 5 4.22 0.89 -3.38
C PHE A 5 3.14 1.15 -2.33
N VAL A 6 1.90 0.79 -2.65
CA VAL A 6 0.76 0.87 -1.75
C VAL A 6 0.03 -0.46 -1.78
N ILE A 7 -0.55 -0.84 -0.64
CA ILE A 7 -1.28 -2.10 -0.49
C ILE A 7 -2.78 -1.79 -0.51
N GLN A 8 -3.54 -2.50 -1.34
CA GLN A 8 -4.99 -2.43 -1.45
C GLN A 8 -5.63 -3.77 -1.08
N CYS A 9 -6.66 -3.74 -0.25
CA CYS A 9 -7.53 -4.89 0.02
C CYS A 9 -8.49 -5.09 -1.16
N LYS A 10 -8.53 -6.30 -1.75
CA LYS A 10 -9.32 -6.57 -2.95
C LYS A 10 -10.82 -6.55 -2.67
N SER A 11 -11.26 -7.14 -1.56
CA SER A 11 -12.67 -7.22 -1.21
C SER A 11 -13.32 -5.86 -0.93
N THR A 12 -12.59 -4.94 -0.30
CA THR A 12 -13.12 -3.63 0.12
C THR A 12 -12.70 -2.47 -0.77
N GLY A 13 -11.65 -2.67 -1.58
CA GLY A 13 -10.98 -1.62 -2.35
C GLY A 13 -10.25 -0.59 -1.47
N GLN A 14 -10.11 -0.84 -0.16
CA GLN A 14 -9.43 0.08 0.75
C GLN A 14 -7.92 -0.14 0.74
N PHE A 15 -7.16 0.94 0.93
CA PHE A 15 -5.71 0.90 1.09
C PHE A 15 -5.31 0.73 2.55
N LEU A 16 -4.21 0.04 2.78
CA LEU A 16 -3.56 -0.02 4.08
C LEU A 16 -2.78 1.28 4.31
N THR A 17 -2.86 1.84 5.51
CA THR A 17 -2.10 3.02 5.94
C THR A 17 -0.80 2.61 6.63
N GLU A 18 0.13 3.55 6.85
CA GLU A 18 1.39 3.29 7.60
C GLU A 18 1.14 2.80 9.03
N ASN A 19 -0.01 3.19 9.59
CA ASN A 19 -0.45 2.76 10.92
C ASN A 19 -1.33 1.49 10.88
N LEU A 20 -1.32 0.74 9.76
CA LEU A 20 -2.05 -0.52 9.57
C LEU A 20 -3.60 -0.42 9.67
N TYR A 21 -4.15 0.79 9.52
CA TYR A 21 -5.59 1.00 9.35
C TYR A 21 -5.99 1.02 7.87
N TYR A 22 -7.27 0.76 7.58
CA TYR A 22 -7.81 0.85 6.22
C TYR A 22 -8.30 2.27 5.89
N THR A 23 -8.05 2.71 4.65
CA THR A 23 -8.53 4.00 4.12
C THR A 23 -8.98 3.88 2.68
N LYS A 24 -9.99 4.66 2.26
CA LYS A 24 -10.38 4.75 0.84
C LYS A 24 -9.56 5.77 0.06
N SER A 25 -8.71 6.54 0.74
CA SER A 25 -7.94 7.61 0.11
C SER A 25 -6.52 7.17 -0.21
N LEU A 26 -6.18 7.11 -1.49
CA LEU A 26 -4.81 6.82 -1.95
C LEU A 26 -3.79 7.81 -1.36
N LYS A 27 -4.18 9.08 -1.17
CA LYS A 27 -3.32 10.09 -0.53
C LYS A 27 -3.02 9.79 0.94
N ARG A 28 -3.78 8.92 1.59
CA ARG A 28 -3.58 8.50 2.99
C ARG A 28 -3.04 7.07 3.11
N ALA A 29 -2.86 6.36 1.99
CA ALA A 29 -2.29 5.02 1.98
C ALA A 29 -0.86 5.01 2.56
N GLY A 30 -0.40 3.89 3.08
CA GLY A 30 1.01 3.76 3.47
C GLY A 30 1.88 3.69 2.24
N ARG A 31 3.00 4.43 2.24
CA ARG A 31 3.97 4.39 1.14
C ARG A 31 5.11 3.52 1.57
N LEU A 32 5.35 2.48 0.79
CA LEU A 32 6.50 1.63 0.92
C LEU A 32 7.41 1.85 -0.27
N TYR A 33 8.71 1.77 -0.04
CA TYR A 33 9.72 2.03 -1.06
C TYR A 33 10.37 0.74 -1.57
N ASP A 34 10.21 -0.35 -0.82
CA ASP A 34 10.64 -1.69 -1.18
C ASP A 34 9.42 -2.55 -1.56
N PRO A 35 9.42 -3.20 -2.74
CA PRO A 35 8.33 -4.10 -3.15
C PRO A 35 8.21 -5.33 -2.25
N GLN A 36 9.32 -5.87 -1.73
CA GLN A 36 9.30 -7.03 -0.85
C GLN A 36 8.68 -6.68 0.50
N GLU A 37 9.06 -5.52 1.06
CA GLU A 37 8.44 -4.99 2.28
C GLU A 37 6.93 -4.79 2.10
N ALA A 38 6.48 -4.34 0.93
CA ALA A 38 5.06 -4.21 0.62
C ALA A 38 4.32 -5.55 0.58
N MET A 39 4.94 -6.59 0.01
CA MET A 39 4.37 -7.94 0.01
C MET A 39 4.32 -8.52 1.42
N ASP A 40 5.41 -8.43 2.17
CA ASP A 40 5.52 -8.96 3.53
C ASP A 40 4.52 -8.24 4.46
N THR A 41 4.39 -6.92 4.32
CA THR A 41 3.40 -6.15 5.10
C THR A 41 1.97 -6.56 4.74
N ALA A 42 1.68 -6.79 3.46
CA ALA A 42 0.35 -7.22 3.04
C ALA A 42 0.01 -8.62 3.57
N ASP A 43 0.95 -9.56 3.48
CA ASP A 43 0.77 -10.94 3.95
C ASP A 43 0.57 -11.02 5.48
N ASN A 44 1.28 -10.17 6.23
CA ASN A 44 1.17 -10.14 7.69
C ASN A 44 -0.09 -9.43 8.21
N ASN A 45 -0.74 -8.57 7.41
CA ASN A 45 -1.83 -7.70 7.88
C ASN A 45 -3.17 -7.94 7.20
N ILE A 46 -3.19 -8.58 6.02
CA ILE A 46 -4.40 -8.84 5.25
C ILE A 46 -4.53 -10.34 5.02
N SER A 47 -5.52 -10.94 5.69
CA SER A 47 -5.79 -12.37 5.61
C SER A 47 -6.20 -12.84 4.21
N ASP A 48 -6.12 -14.16 4.00
CA ASP A 48 -6.71 -14.85 2.84
C ASP A 48 -6.21 -14.38 1.47
N ASN A 49 -4.99 -13.80 1.40
CA ASN A 49 -4.44 -13.21 0.17
C ASN A 49 -5.37 -12.16 -0.47
N ASP A 50 -6.20 -11.50 0.36
CA ASP A 50 -7.15 -10.47 -0.06
C ASP A 50 -6.46 -9.10 -0.29
N TRP A 51 -5.23 -9.13 -0.78
CA TRP A 51 -4.39 -7.95 -0.98
C TRP A 51 -3.81 -7.88 -2.38
N GLU A 52 -3.60 -6.66 -2.86
CA GLU A 52 -2.92 -6.32 -4.11
C GLU A 52 -1.93 -5.18 -3.84
N VAL A 53 -0.75 -5.23 -4.45
CA VAL A 53 0.26 -4.17 -4.34
C VAL A 53 0.27 -3.37 -5.64
N HIS A 54 -0.01 -2.08 -5.53
CA HIS A 54 0.08 -1.14 -6.65
C HIS A 54 1.35 -0.31 -6.53
N SER A 55 1.98 0.01 -7.66
CA SER A 55 3.14 0.90 -7.68
C SER A 55 2.94 2.10 -8.58
N PHE A 56 3.41 3.26 -8.15
CA PHE A 56 3.41 4.48 -8.95
C PHE A 56 4.68 5.30 -8.69
N TRP A 57 4.91 6.32 -9.52
CA TRP A 57 6.06 7.21 -9.40
C TRP A 57 5.61 8.50 -8.72
N GLU A 58 6.18 8.81 -7.57
CA GLU A 58 6.03 10.11 -6.93
C GLU A 58 7.16 11.03 -7.37
N VAL A 59 6.78 12.25 -7.74
CA VAL A 59 7.70 13.38 -7.92
C VAL A 59 7.60 14.17 -6.62
N GLU A 60 8.65 14.15 -5.80
CA GLU A 60 8.74 15.07 -4.67
C GLU A 60 8.56 16.49 -5.21
N LYS A 61 7.50 17.16 -4.76
CA LYS A 61 7.37 18.60 -4.97
C LYS A 61 8.20 19.26 -3.87
N GLU A 62 9.34 19.81 -4.27
CA GLU A 62 10.05 20.85 -3.50
C GLU A 62 9.12 22.02 -3.16
#